data_AF-A1SIB9-F1
#
_entry.id   AF-A1SIB9-F1
#
_cell.length_a   1.000
_cell.length_b   1.000
_cell.length_c   1.000
_cell.angle_alpha   90.00
_cell.angle_beta   90.00
_cell.angle_gamma   90.00
#
_symmetry.space_group_name_H-M   'P 1'
#
loop_
_entity.id
_entity.type
_entity.pdbx_description
1 polymer ?
#
loop_
_entity_poly.entity_id
_entity_poly.type
_entity_poly.pdbx_seq_one_letter_code
_entity_poly.pdbx_strand_id
1 'polypeptide(L)'
;MSSAWSRAAGTRTPSGASRCGTAASTEVRDGAVTVTVPSRRTKGMSMTVEAPWEGHTGYVTQAVFRYGGMKVGDEVGFKEARSKTRGSGCWAGTRDAAVTIPLTVRKVWVQGVRHRVRGSIAYTSVTQDWMVPMRQVWDGVMGTQDVPICGEQPR
;
A
#
# COMPACT_ATOMS: atom_id res chain seq x y z
N MET A 1 -2.71 -21.12 15.02
CA MET A 1 -4.04 -20.71 14.51
C MET A 1 -3.84 -19.63 13.45
N SER A 2 -4.22 -19.98 12.22
CA SER A 2 -4.32 -19.23 10.94
C SER A 2 -3.23 -18.23 10.56
N SER A 3 -2.33 -18.72 9.71
CA SER A 3 -1.44 -18.00 8.81
C SER A 3 -2.19 -17.00 7.92
N ALA A 4 -1.81 -15.72 8.01
CA ALA A 4 -2.22 -14.67 7.09
C ALA A 4 -1.23 -14.66 5.92
N TRP A 5 -1.68 -15.14 4.77
CA TRP A 5 -0.90 -15.12 3.53
C TRP A 5 -1.09 -13.75 2.88
N SER A 6 -0.02 -13.10 2.42
CA SER A 6 -0.17 -11.90 1.59
C SER A 6 0.89 -11.86 0.52
N ARG A 7 0.48 -11.62 -0.73
CA ARG A 7 1.38 -11.37 -1.86
C ARG A 7 1.62 -9.87 -2.01
N ALA A 8 2.88 -9.43 -1.91
CA ALA A 8 3.30 -8.05 -2.20
C ALA A 8 3.95 -8.01 -3.59
N ALA A 9 3.25 -7.52 -4.61
CA ALA A 9 3.59 -7.76 -6.00
C ALA A 9 4.56 -6.78 -6.65
N GLY A 10 5.23 -7.31 -7.68
CA GLY A 10 5.83 -6.53 -8.73
C GLY A 10 6.85 -7.17 -9.71
N THR A 11 7.34 -6.40 -10.69
CA THR A 11 7.83 -6.70 -12.03
C THR A 11 9.12 -5.94 -12.42
N ARG A 12 10.22 -6.66 -12.64
CA ARG A 12 11.45 -6.06 -13.19
C ARG A 12 11.45 -6.21 -14.72
N THR A 13 11.65 -5.13 -15.51
CA THR A 13 12.12 -5.24 -16.91
C THR A 13 12.92 -4.00 -17.37
N PRO A 14 14.14 -4.14 -17.93
CA PRO A 14 15.01 -3.01 -18.29
C PRO A 14 14.87 -2.47 -19.74
N SER A 15 15.24 -1.18 -19.87
CA SER A 15 15.61 -0.32 -21.03
C SER A 15 14.59 0.60 -21.76
N GLY A 16 14.46 1.87 -21.35
CA GLY A 16 14.24 2.95 -22.34
C GLY A 16 12.87 3.64 -22.44
N ALA A 17 12.03 3.58 -21.41
CA ALA A 17 10.90 4.50 -21.21
C ALA A 17 10.81 4.81 -19.71
N SER A 18 9.96 5.73 -19.25
CA SER A 18 9.69 5.89 -17.81
C SER A 18 9.06 4.59 -17.27
N ARG A 19 9.89 3.62 -16.88
CA ARG A 19 9.47 2.26 -16.53
C ARG A 19 9.05 2.23 -15.07
N CYS A 20 7.74 2.16 -14.81
CA CYS A 20 7.24 1.64 -13.54
C CYS A 20 7.64 0.16 -13.47
N GLY A 21 8.82 -0.11 -12.91
CA GLY A 21 9.18 -1.45 -12.49
C GLY A 21 8.42 -1.77 -11.21
N THR A 22 7.88 -2.96 -11.10
CA THR A 22 7.34 -3.49 -9.87
C THR A 22 8.47 -4.46 -9.27
N ALA A 23 8.41 -5.07 -8.07
CA ALA A 23 9.33 -6.18 -7.66
C ALA A 23 8.62 -7.51 -7.29
N ALA A 24 9.13 -8.70 -7.66
CA ALA A 24 8.42 -10.00 -7.59
C ALA A 24 7.44 -10.20 -6.40
N SER A 25 6.26 -10.77 -6.67
CA SER A 25 5.30 -11.08 -5.60
C SER A 25 5.89 -12.02 -4.56
N THR A 26 5.89 -11.60 -3.30
CA THR A 26 6.46 -12.38 -2.19
C THR A 26 5.40 -12.62 -1.12
N GLU A 27 5.38 -13.83 -0.58
CA GLU A 27 4.51 -14.22 0.52
C GLU A 27 5.02 -13.69 1.86
N VAL A 28 4.11 -13.18 2.68
CA VAL A 28 4.41 -12.85 4.08
C VAL A 28 4.69 -14.14 4.87
N ARG A 29 5.84 -14.19 5.54
CA ARG A 29 6.25 -15.27 6.45
C ARG A 29 6.56 -14.65 7.80
N ASP A 30 6.01 -15.25 8.86
CA ASP A 30 6.18 -14.77 10.25
C ASP A 30 5.85 -13.28 10.44
N GLY A 31 4.86 -12.77 9.68
CA GLY A 31 4.43 -11.37 9.75
C GLY A 31 5.32 -10.36 9.03
N ALA A 32 6.36 -10.81 8.32
CA ALA A 32 7.26 -9.94 7.58
C ALA A 32 7.48 -10.39 6.13
N VAL A 33 7.92 -9.45 5.29
CA VAL A 33 8.40 -9.72 3.94
C VAL A 33 9.56 -8.79 3.64
N THR A 34 10.62 -9.32 3.02
CA THR A 34 11.79 -8.53 2.60
C THR A 34 11.84 -8.50 1.09
N VAL A 35 11.85 -7.29 0.52
CA VAL A 35 11.88 -7.08 -0.93
C VAL A 35 13.11 -6.25 -1.27
N THR A 36 14.00 -6.79 -2.11
CA THR A 36 15.16 -6.06 -2.62
C THR A 36 14.76 -5.22 -3.82
N VAL A 37 14.86 -3.90 -3.68
CA VAL A 37 14.55 -2.93 -4.74
C VAL A 37 15.79 -2.12 -5.14
N PRO A 38 15.95 -1.76 -6.42
CA PRO A 38 17.04 -0.88 -6.85
C PRO A 38 16.74 0.58 -6.47
N SER A 39 16.86 0.92 -5.17
CA SER A 39 16.45 2.21 -4.58
C SER A 39 17.00 3.44 -5.31
N ARG A 40 18.26 3.39 -5.79
CA ARG A 40 18.88 4.48 -6.58
C ARG A 40 18.12 4.86 -7.86
N ARG A 41 17.22 4.01 -8.33
CA ARG A 41 16.43 4.20 -9.57
C ARG A 41 14.92 4.23 -9.33
N THR A 42 14.47 4.11 -8.09
CA THR A 42 13.04 4.05 -7.74
C THR A 42 12.64 5.35 -7.05
N LYS A 43 12.14 6.30 -7.84
CA LYS A 43 11.52 7.54 -7.34
C LYS A 43 10.05 7.26 -7.01
N GLY A 44 9.83 6.75 -5.81
CA GLY A 44 8.51 6.41 -5.31
C GLY A 44 8.10 4.95 -5.54
N MET A 45 7.28 4.44 -4.64
CA MET A 45 6.81 3.06 -4.65
C MET A 45 5.39 2.98 -4.11
N SER A 46 4.60 2.08 -4.67
CA SER A 46 3.32 1.66 -4.08
C SER A 46 3.39 0.18 -3.74
N MET A 47 2.55 -0.24 -2.80
CA MET A 47 2.46 -1.63 -2.36
C MET A 47 1.00 -2.05 -2.38
N THR A 48 0.74 -3.24 -2.91
CA THR A 48 -0.55 -3.90 -2.84
C THR A 48 -0.47 -5.14 -1.95
N VAL A 49 -1.60 -5.50 -1.37
CA VAL A 49 -1.78 -6.63 -0.48
C VAL A 49 -2.96 -7.44 -0.99
N GLU A 50 -2.73 -8.71 -1.27
CA GLU A 50 -3.78 -9.71 -1.45
C GLU A 50 -3.94 -10.48 -0.14
N ALA A 51 -5.15 -10.57 0.41
CA ALA A 51 -5.36 -11.36 1.62
C ALA A 51 -6.32 -12.54 1.37
N PRO A 52 -6.12 -13.70 2.00
CA PRO A 52 -6.85 -14.94 1.70
C PRO A 52 -8.33 -14.88 2.07
N TRP A 53 -8.75 -13.87 2.83
CA TRP A 53 -10.14 -13.67 3.22
C TRP A 53 -10.90 -12.74 2.27
N GLU A 54 -10.25 -12.16 1.28
CA GLU A 54 -10.89 -11.21 0.37
C GLU A 54 -11.91 -11.95 -0.51
N GLY A 55 -13.16 -11.47 -0.48
CA GLY A 55 -14.17 -11.85 -1.44
C GLY A 55 -13.98 -11.10 -2.75
N HIS A 56 -14.99 -11.16 -3.62
CA HIS A 56 -14.94 -10.49 -4.92
C HIS A 56 -15.13 -8.96 -4.80
N THR A 57 -14.06 -8.25 -4.46
CA THR A 57 -14.01 -6.79 -4.23
C THR A 57 -14.01 -5.97 -5.52
N GLY A 58 -13.47 -6.52 -6.62
CA GLY A 58 -13.26 -5.78 -7.86
C GLY A 58 -12.04 -4.86 -7.85
N TYR A 59 -11.14 -5.00 -6.86
CA TYR A 59 -9.89 -4.26 -6.75
C TYR A 59 -8.86 -5.05 -5.93
N VAL A 60 -7.58 -4.68 -6.03
CA VAL A 60 -6.55 -5.11 -5.07
C VAL A 60 -6.35 -4.06 -3.99
N THR A 61 -6.19 -4.49 -2.73
CA THR A 61 -5.99 -3.57 -1.62
C THR A 61 -4.62 -2.93 -1.73
N GLN A 62 -4.55 -1.61 -1.66
CA GLN A 62 -3.32 -0.83 -1.66
C GLN A 62 -2.98 -0.36 -0.24
N ALA A 63 -1.71 -0.43 0.13
CA ALA A 63 -1.22 0.11 1.39
C ALA A 63 -1.26 1.64 1.35
N VAL A 64 -1.86 2.24 2.38
CA VAL A 64 -1.84 3.69 2.59
C VAL A 64 -0.64 4.07 3.46
N PHE A 65 0.27 4.87 2.90
CA PHE A 65 1.46 5.37 3.61
C PHE A 65 1.19 6.63 4.42
N ARG A 66 0.20 7.42 3.99
CA ARG A 66 -0.28 8.60 4.69
C ARG A 66 -1.76 8.82 4.45
N TYR A 67 -2.51 9.05 5.52
CA TYR A 67 -3.85 9.61 5.41
C TYR A 67 -3.85 11.14 5.45
N GLY A 68 -4.88 11.75 4.87
CA GLY A 68 -5.04 13.21 4.85
C GLY A 68 -5.01 13.81 6.26
N GLY A 69 -4.28 14.91 6.40
CA GLY A 69 -4.13 15.65 7.67
C GLY A 69 -3.06 15.11 8.63
N MET A 70 -2.46 13.95 8.37
CA MET A 70 -1.41 13.37 9.24
C MET A 70 -0.03 13.92 8.87
N LYS A 71 0.97 13.88 9.75
CA LYS A 71 2.37 14.26 9.48
C LYS A 71 3.26 13.02 9.49
N VAL A 72 4.43 13.08 8.85
CA VAL A 72 5.42 11.99 8.94
C VAL A 72 5.73 11.72 10.42
N GLY A 73 5.69 10.45 10.82
CA GLY A 73 5.89 10.04 12.21
C GLY A 73 4.61 9.91 13.04
N ASP A 74 3.46 10.41 12.57
CA ASP A 74 2.20 10.25 13.30
C ASP A 74 1.78 8.77 13.35
N GLU A 75 1.40 8.29 14.53
CA GLU A 75 0.82 6.96 14.70
C GLU A 75 -0.59 6.88 14.09
N VAL A 76 -0.86 5.77 13.42
CA VAL A 76 -2.14 5.49 12.77
C VAL A 76 -2.77 4.27 13.43
N GLY A 77 -3.78 4.51 14.27
CA GLY A 77 -4.62 3.43 14.81
C GLY A 77 -5.69 2.99 13.81
N PHE A 78 -6.27 1.81 14.02
CA PHE A 78 -7.33 1.30 13.12
C PHE A 78 -8.58 2.18 13.07
N LYS A 79 -9.03 2.70 14.23
CA LYS A 79 -10.17 3.61 14.31
C LYS A 79 -9.89 4.89 13.53
N GLU A 80 -8.66 5.40 13.63
CA GLU A 80 -8.22 6.58 12.90
C GLU A 80 -8.16 6.29 11.40
N ALA A 81 -7.53 5.19 10.97
CA ALA A 81 -7.51 4.79 9.57
C ALA A 81 -8.94 4.72 8.97
N ARG A 82 -9.88 4.08 9.69
CA ARG A 82 -11.28 3.94 9.27
C ARG A 82 -12.04 5.27 9.14
N SER A 83 -11.61 6.33 9.83
CA SER A 83 -12.28 7.64 9.77
C SER A 83 -11.85 8.48 8.56
N LYS A 84 -10.78 8.08 7.87
CA LYS A 84 -10.18 8.88 6.80
C LYS A 84 -10.89 8.69 5.48
N THR A 85 -10.93 9.78 4.71
CA THR A 85 -11.52 9.87 3.38
C THR A 85 -10.50 10.19 2.28
N ARG A 86 -9.27 10.53 2.66
CA ARG A 86 -8.15 10.79 1.76
C ARG A 86 -6.90 10.05 2.21
N GLY A 87 -6.13 9.51 1.28
CA GLY A 87 -4.82 8.92 1.56
C GLY A 87 -3.93 8.86 0.32
N SER A 88 -2.64 8.65 0.53
CA SER A 88 -1.67 8.34 -0.53
C SER A 88 -1.11 6.96 -0.33
N GLY A 89 -1.18 6.15 -1.39
CA GLY A 89 -0.51 4.86 -1.50
C GLY A 89 0.88 4.94 -2.14
N CYS A 90 1.41 6.15 -2.32
CA CYS A 90 2.72 6.40 -2.88
C CYS A 90 3.72 6.76 -1.79
N TRP A 91 4.60 5.82 -1.46
CA TRP A 91 5.74 6.03 -0.57
C TRP A 91 6.87 6.76 -1.31
N ALA A 92 7.52 7.73 -0.66
CA ALA A 92 8.58 8.53 -1.27
C ALA A 92 9.91 7.76 -1.47
N GLY A 93 10.06 6.61 -0.81
CA GLY A 93 11.31 5.85 -0.78
C GLY A 93 12.19 6.24 0.40
N THR A 94 13.43 5.75 0.39
CA THR A 94 14.46 6.10 1.36
C THR A 94 15.81 6.24 0.66
N ARG A 95 16.73 6.99 1.29
CA ARG A 95 18.15 7.02 0.92
C ARG A 95 18.98 5.98 1.66
N ASP A 96 18.42 5.39 2.71
CA ASP A 96 19.06 4.35 3.50
C ASP A 96 19.19 3.05 2.70
N ALA A 97 20.14 2.20 3.10
CA ALA A 97 20.35 0.91 2.46
C ALA A 97 19.18 -0.07 2.68
N ALA A 98 18.45 0.10 3.78
CA ALA A 98 17.28 -0.70 4.15
C ALA A 98 16.32 0.13 5.01
N VAL A 99 15.04 -0.21 4.96
CA VAL A 99 14.00 0.39 5.79
C VAL A 99 12.93 -0.65 6.12
N THR A 100 12.42 -0.60 7.34
CA THR A 100 11.29 -1.41 7.78
C THR A 100 10.03 -0.55 7.80
N ILE A 101 9.02 -0.95 7.06
CA ILE A 101 7.73 -0.25 7.01
C ILE A 101 6.73 -1.03 7.86
N PRO A 102 6.23 -0.47 8.98
CA PRO A 102 5.28 -1.16 9.83
C PRO A 102 3.89 -1.15 9.16
N LEU A 103 3.54 -2.24 8.47
CA LEU A 103 2.27 -2.37 7.76
C LEU A 103 1.23 -3.09 8.62
N THR A 104 0.08 -2.46 8.84
CA THR A 104 -1.09 -3.10 9.43
C THR A 104 -2.07 -3.50 8.35
N VAL A 105 -2.43 -4.78 8.32
CA VAL A 105 -3.47 -5.33 7.45
C VAL A 105 -4.60 -5.90 8.29
N ARG A 106 -5.84 -5.49 8.05
CA ARG A 106 -7.00 -5.98 8.81
C ARG A 106 -8.17 -6.34 7.89
N LYS A 107 -8.87 -7.41 8.26
CA LYS A 107 -10.14 -7.82 7.65
C LYS A 107 -11.23 -6.80 7.98
N VAL A 108 -11.91 -6.30 6.96
CA VAL A 108 -13.02 -5.35 7.07
C VAL A 108 -14.17 -5.76 6.15
N TRP A 109 -15.33 -5.14 6.32
CA TRP A 109 -16.44 -5.27 5.36
C TRP A 109 -16.39 -4.10 4.39
N VAL A 110 -16.41 -4.41 3.10
CA VAL A 110 -16.37 -3.42 2.00
C VAL A 110 -17.54 -3.66 1.05
N GLN A 111 -17.83 -2.67 0.22
CA GLN A 111 -18.70 -2.88 -0.93
C GLN A 111 -17.94 -3.70 -1.98
N GLY A 112 -18.41 -4.91 -2.26
CA GLY A 112 -17.92 -5.70 -3.38
C GLY A 112 -18.71 -5.42 -4.65
N VAL A 113 -18.40 -6.15 -5.73
CA VAL A 113 -19.01 -5.92 -7.05
C VAL A 113 -20.53 -6.12 -7.05
N ARG A 114 -21.04 -7.06 -6.26
CA ARG A 114 -22.48 -7.41 -6.20
C ARG A 114 -23.14 -7.15 -4.84
N HIS A 115 -22.40 -7.38 -3.76
CA HIS A 115 -22.87 -7.26 -2.38
C HIS A 115 -21.69 -6.96 -1.46
N ARG A 116 -21.97 -6.71 -0.17
CA ARG A 116 -20.91 -6.52 0.81
C ARG A 116 -20.10 -7.81 1.01
N VAL A 117 -18.79 -7.71 0.86
CA VAL A 117 -17.85 -8.83 1.01
C VAL A 117 -16.78 -8.51 2.05
N ARG A 118 -16.07 -9.53 2.50
CA ARG A 118 -14.83 -9.33 3.26
C ARG A 118 -13.79 -8.73 2.31
N GLY A 119 -13.18 -7.64 2.75
CA GLY A 119 -12.04 -7.01 2.09
C GLY A 119 -10.93 -6.76 3.11
N SER A 120 -9.93 -6.00 2.71
CA SER A 120 -8.83 -5.60 3.58
C SER A 120 -8.70 -4.09 3.65
N ILE A 121 -8.26 -3.61 4.80
CA ILE A 121 -7.64 -2.31 4.94
C ILE A 121 -6.15 -2.55 5.18
N ALA A 122 -5.29 -1.81 4.47
CA ALA A 122 -3.85 -1.87 4.61
C ALA A 122 -3.30 -0.44 4.78
N TYR A 123 -2.58 -0.19 5.86
CA TYR A 123 -2.00 1.12 6.13
C TYR A 123 -0.73 0.99 6.97
N THR A 124 0.16 1.98 6.89
CA THR A 124 1.33 2.01 7.74
C THR A 124 0.95 2.50 9.14
N SER A 125 1.35 1.76 10.18
CA SER A 125 1.07 2.11 11.58
C SER A 125 1.73 3.41 12.02
N VAL A 126 2.76 3.84 11.28
CA VAL A 126 3.40 5.15 11.41
C VAL A 126 3.33 5.80 10.03
N THR A 127 2.92 7.06 9.97
CA THR A 127 2.82 7.82 8.73
C THR A 127 4.21 7.97 8.11
N GLN A 128 4.36 7.52 6.86
CA GLN A 128 5.61 7.55 6.12
C GLN A 128 5.71 8.81 5.24
N ASP A 129 6.91 9.10 4.75
CA ASP A 129 7.09 10.08 3.68
C ASP A 129 6.39 9.61 2.40
N TRP A 130 5.74 10.51 1.67
CA TRP A 130 4.80 10.16 0.62
C TRP A 130 4.90 11.10 -0.59
N MET A 131 4.45 10.56 -1.71
CA MET A 131 4.37 11.24 -3.00
C MET A 131 2.91 11.49 -3.39
N VAL A 132 2.69 12.39 -4.35
CA VAL A 132 1.35 12.62 -4.92
C VAL A 132 0.93 11.45 -5.81
N PRO A 133 -0.37 11.23 -6.05
CA PRO A 133 -1.51 12.02 -5.54
C PRO A 133 -2.09 11.49 -4.22
N MET A 134 -2.68 12.42 -3.45
CA MET A 134 -3.68 12.06 -2.44
C MET A 134 -4.98 11.67 -3.15
N ARG A 135 -5.41 10.42 -2.98
CA ARG A 135 -6.64 9.87 -3.55
C ARG A 135 -7.73 9.76 -2.50
N GLN A 136 -8.95 9.57 -2.96
CA GLN A 136 -10.04 9.20 -2.07
C GLN A 136 -9.79 7.80 -1.51
N VAL A 137 -10.20 7.60 -0.26
CA VAL A 137 -10.28 6.29 0.40
C VAL A 137 -11.67 6.16 1.02
N TRP A 138 -12.18 4.94 1.12
CA TRP A 138 -13.54 4.67 1.57
C TRP A 138 -13.46 3.93 2.89
N ASP A 139 -13.85 4.60 3.97
CA ASP A 139 -13.60 4.16 5.34
C ASP A 139 -12.14 3.71 5.55
N GLY A 140 -11.19 4.52 5.08
CA GLY A 140 -9.76 4.21 5.13
C GLY A 140 -9.25 3.18 4.12
N VAL A 141 -10.12 2.46 3.39
CA VAL A 141 -9.71 1.46 2.41
C VAL A 141 -9.30 2.15 1.11
N MET A 142 -8.09 1.83 0.64
CA MET A 142 -7.62 2.20 -0.69
C MET A 142 -7.63 0.96 -1.58
N GLY A 143 -8.58 0.91 -2.50
CA GLY A 143 -8.60 -0.09 -3.58
C GLY A 143 -7.96 0.47 -4.84
N THR A 144 -7.29 -0.39 -5.61
CA THR A 144 -6.80 -0.02 -6.93
C THR A 144 -7.03 -1.13 -7.95
N GLN A 145 -7.23 -0.74 -9.20
CA GLN A 145 -7.35 -1.66 -10.35
C GLN A 145 -6.12 -1.57 -11.27
N ASP A 146 -5.29 -0.55 -11.08
CA ASP A 146 -4.10 -0.25 -11.89
C ASP A 146 -2.90 0.05 -10.98
N VAL A 147 -1.70 0.07 -11.54
CA VAL A 147 -0.51 0.54 -10.81
C VAL A 147 -0.64 2.06 -10.62
N PRO A 148 -0.71 2.60 -9.38
CA PRO A 148 -0.73 4.04 -9.20
C PRO A 148 0.62 4.64 -9.63
N ILE A 149 0.56 5.70 -10.42
CA ILE A 149 1.74 6.46 -10.79
C ILE A 149 2.03 7.45 -9.67
N CYS A 150 3.21 7.33 -9.07
CA CYS A 150 3.69 8.23 -8.02
C CYS A 150 4.44 9.41 -8.63
N GLY A 151 4.11 10.61 -8.19
CA GLY A 151 4.74 11.86 -8.64
C GLY A 151 5.38 12.62 -7.50
N GLU A 152 6.41 13.42 -7.80
CA GLU A 152 6.93 14.40 -6.84
C GLU A 152 5.84 15.42 -6.54
N GLN A 153 5.75 15.90 -5.28
CA GLN A 153 4.76 16.91 -4.92
C GLN A 153 5.03 18.20 -5.70
N PRO A 154 4.00 18.88 -6.24
CA PRO A 154 4.18 20.23 -6.75
C PRO A 154 4.75 21.10 -5.63
N ARG A 155 5.84 21.80 -5.90
CA ARG A 155 6.42 22.78 -4.96
C ARG A 155 5.54 24.01 -4.86
#